data_AF-A0A953E0H4-F1
#
_entry.id   AF-A0A953E0H4-F1
#
_cell.length_a   1.000
_cell.length_b   1.000
_cell.length_c   1.000
_cell.angle_alpha   90.00
_cell.angle_beta   90.00
_cell.angle_gamma   90.00
#
_symmetry.space_group_name_H-M   'P 1'
#
loop_
_entity.id
_entity.type
_entity.pdbx_description
1 polymer ?
#
loop_
_entity_poly.entity_id
_entity_poly.type
_entity_poly.pdbx_seq_one_letter_code
_entity_poly.pdbx_strand_id
1 'polypeptide(L)'
;MSRLSHRIRPLVVLAATGMASIVAGGLVTAASAAHPTEHASWAAGYLVLVGGVATLGIAAGLHGIRGAGDAPLHATLLAVWQAANILVLCGVLLDSSAAVLGGGILLFAVLVAAAVLSRAGRRSRPFTAAFFVLLAVLAGSVPVGIFLALFRA
;
A
#
# COMPACT_ATOMS: atom_id res chain seq x y z
N MET A 1 10.32 14.12 26.40
CA MET A 1 10.79 13.40 25.19
C MET A 1 10.29 11.95 25.06
N SER A 2 9.72 11.32 26.11
CA SER A 2 9.27 9.90 26.06
C SER A 2 7.94 9.64 25.33
N ARG A 3 7.03 10.62 25.21
CA ARG A 3 5.73 10.43 24.53
C ARG A 3 5.80 10.52 23.00
N LEU A 4 6.85 11.15 22.45
CA LEU A 4 7.06 11.29 21.01
C LEU A 4 7.57 9.97 20.39
N SER A 5 8.44 9.22 21.10
CA SER A 5 8.98 7.97 20.58
C SER A 5 7.92 6.88 20.40
N HIS A 6 6.93 6.79 21.29
CA HIS A 6 5.83 5.83 21.17
C HIS A 6 4.90 6.10 19.99
N ARG A 7 4.70 7.37 19.60
CA ARG A 7 3.84 7.74 18.45
C ARG A 7 4.52 7.52 17.10
N ILE A 8 5.85 7.70 17.03
CA ILE A 8 6.61 7.65 15.77
C ILE A 8 7.04 6.22 15.44
N ARG A 9 7.27 5.37 16.45
CA ARG A 9 7.62 3.95 16.29
C ARG A 9 6.73 3.15 15.30
N PRO A 10 5.39 3.17 15.39
CA PRO A 10 4.58 2.38 14.47
C PRO A 10 4.70 2.87 13.02
N LEU A 11 4.82 4.18 12.81
CA LEU A 11 5.02 4.75 11.48
C LEU A 11 6.38 4.37 10.89
N VAL A 12 7.43 4.35 11.71
CA VAL A 12 8.77 3.90 11.28
C VAL A 12 8.77 2.42 10.95
N VAL A 13 8.11 1.59 11.75
CA VAL A 13 7.96 0.15 11.47
C VAL A 13 7.22 -0.07 10.15
N LEU A 14 6.14 0.67 9.90
CA LEU A 14 5.34 0.52 8.67
C LEU A 14 6.03 1.13 7.44
N ALA A 15 6.83 2.18 7.61
CA ALA A 15 7.71 2.67 6.56
C ALA A 15 8.83 1.67 6.25
N ALA A 16 9.38 1.02 7.28
CA ALA A 16 10.35 -0.05 7.10
C ALA A 16 9.75 -1.25 6.37
N THR A 17 8.47 -1.60 6.59
CA THR A 17 7.80 -2.63 5.79
C THR A 17 7.65 -2.22 4.33
N GLY A 18 7.38 -0.95 4.05
CA GLY A 18 7.37 -0.43 2.67
C GLY A 18 8.74 -0.59 1.99
N MET A 19 9.81 -0.20 2.67
CA MET A 19 11.17 -0.37 2.16
C MET A 19 11.53 -1.85 1.97
N ALA A 20 11.14 -2.70 2.91
CA ALA A 20 11.35 -4.14 2.80
C ALA A 20 10.63 -4.74 1.58
N SER A 21 9.41 -4.29 1.26
CA SER A 21 8.70 -4.70 0.06
C SER A 21 9.43 -4.29 -1.22
N ILE A 22 10.01 -3.08 -1.28
CA ILE A 22 10.80 -2.64 -2.43
C ILE A 22 12.01 -3.56 -2.63
N VAL A 23 12.75 -3.82 -1.55
CA VAL A 23 13.91 -4.72 -1.60
C VAL A 23 13.48 -6.13 -1.99
N ALA A 24 12.39 -6.64 -1.43
CA ALA A 24 11.85 -7.96 -1.76
C ALA A 24 11.48 -8.07 -3.24
N GLY A 25 10.82 -7.07 -3.82
CA GLY A 25 10.50 -7.07 -5.25
C GLY A 25 11.75 -7.01 -6.15
N GLY A 26 12.77 -6.25 -5.75
CA GLY A 26 14.08 -6.27 -6.41
C GLY A 26 14.77 -7.64 -6.33
N LEU A 27 14.70 -8.30 -5.18
CA LEU A 27 15.23 -9.66 -4.99
C LEU A 27 14.47 -10.69 -5.83
N VAL A 28 13.14 -10.61 -5.92
CA VAL A 28 12.32 -11.47 -6.80
C VAL A 28 12.75 -11.29 -8.25
N THR A 29 12.97 -10.04 -8.69
CA THR A 29 13.45 -9.73 -10.04
C THR A 29 14.83 -10.35 -10.29
N ALA A 30 15.77 -10.19 -9.36
CA ALA A 30 17.12 -10.73 -9.48
C ALA A 30 17.13 -12.28 -9.50
N ALA A 31 16.33 -12.91 -8.62
CA ALA A 31 16.24 -14.36 -8.52
C ALA A 31 15.58 -14.99 -9.76
N SER A 32 14.63 -14.31 -10.38
CA SER A 32 13.95 -14.77 -11.59
C SER A 32 14.64 -14.36 -12.89
N ALA A 33 15.78 -13.67 -12.84
CA ALA A 33 16.43 -13.11 -14.02
C ALA A 33 16.80 -14.14 -15.10
N ALA A 34 17.21 -15.35 -14.70
CA ALA A 34 17.56 -16.42 -15.64
C ALA A 34 16.32 -17.10 -16.26
N HIS A 35 15.21 -17.14 -15.53
CA HIS A 35 13.97 -17.81 -15.92
C HIS A 35 12.76 -16.96 -15.50
N PRO A 36 12.47 -15.88 -16.26
CA PRO A 36 11.37 -14.99 -15.92
C PRO A 36 10.03 -15.72 -16.08
N THR A 37 9.21 -15.66 -15.03
CA THR A 37 7.83 -16.15 -15.07
C THR A 37 6.87 -14.99 -14.88
N GLU A 38 5.65 -15.14 -15.38
CA GLU A 38 4.62 -14.11 -15.26
C GLU A 38 4.32 -13.77 -13.79
N HIS A 39 4.19 -14.80 -12.93
CA HIS A 39 3.97 -14.60 -11.50
C HIS A 39 5.14 -13.87 -10.82
N ALA A 40 6.38 -14.16 -11.20
CA ALA A 40 7.55 -13.48 -10.63
C ALA A 40 7.61 -12.01 -11.05
N SER A 41 7.40 -11.71 -12.33
CA SER A 41 7.36 -10.32 -12.82
C SER A 41 6.20 -9.53 -12.20
N TRP A 42 5.02 -10.15 -12.09
CA TRP A 42 3.87 -9.55 -11.43
C TRP A 42 4.14 -9.29 -9.94
N ALA A 43 4.64 -10.30 -9.21
CA ALA A 43 4.90 -10.19 -7.77
C ALA A 43 5.98 -9.14 -7.48
N ALA A 44 7.04 -9.09 -8.29
CA ALA A 44 8.08 -8.08 -8.18
C ALA A 44 7.51 -6.66 -8.33
N GLY A 45 6.74 -6.42 -9.40
CA GLY A 45 6.09 -5.12 -9.63
C GLY A 45 5.12 -4.75 -8.51
N TYR A 46 4.30 -5.71 -8.06
CA TYR A 46 3.34 -5.53 -6.98
C TYR A 46 4.03 -5.15 -5.66
N LEU A 47 5.10 -5.87 -5.29
CA LEU A 47 5.89 -5.61 -4.08
C LEU A 47 6.53 -4.22 -4.10
N VAL A 48 7.14 -3.82 -5.22
CA VAL A 48 7.77 -2.51 -5.34
C VAL A 48 6.74 -1.38 -5.31
N LEU A 49 5.72 -1.45 -6.16
CA LEU A 49 4.80 -0.33 -6.36
C LEU A 49 3.74 -0.24 -5.26
N VAL A 50 3.05 -1.34 -4.98
CA VAL A 50 1.90 -1.35 -4.05
C VAL A 50 2.35 -1.63 -2.63
N GLY A 51 3.16 -2.68 -2.43
CA GLY A 51 3.70 -3.02 -1.12
C GLY A 51 4.70 -1.99 -0.59
N GLY A 52 5.36 -1.25 -1.48
CA GLY A 52 6.47 -0.35 -1.17
C GLY A 52 6.15 1.14 -1.37
N VAL A 53 6.19 1.59 -2.62
CA VAL A 53 6.05 3.01 -2.99
C VAL A 53 4.71 3.59 -2.49
N ALA A 54 3.61 2.88 -2.70
CA ALA A 54 2.29 3.30 -2.22
C ALA A 54 2.23 3.36 -0.69
N THR A 55 2.78 2.36 0.01
CA THR A 55 2.85 2.36 1.48
C THR A 55 3.60 3.58 2.01
N LEU A 56 4.76 3.90 1.42
CA LEU A 56 5.54 5.08 1.78
C LEU A 56 4.78 6.39 1.48
N GLY A 57 4.14 6.48 0.30
CA GLY A 57 3.36 7.65 -0.10
C GLY A 57 2.13 7.87 0.79
N ILE A 58 1.43 6.80 1.17
CA ILE A 58 0.28 6.85 2.09
C ILE A 58 0.73 7.31 3.49
N ALA A 59 1.81 6.74 4.01
CA ALA A 59 2.36 7.11 5.31
C ALA A 59 2.79 8.59 5.34
N ALA A 60 3.51 9.05 4.30
CA ALA A 60 3.95 10.42 4.15
C ALA A 60 2.76 11.39 4.01
N GLY A 61 1.74 11.01 3.23
CA GLY A 61 0.53 11.81 3.03
C GLY A 61 -0.29 11.97 4.31
N LEU A 62 -0.63 10.86 4.99
CA LEU A 62 -1.37 10.89 6.25
C LEU A 62 -0.65 11.75 7.31
N HIS A 63 0.65 11.52 7.50
CA HIS A 63 1.43 12.28 8.48
C HIS A 63 1.60 13.74 8.07
N GLY A 64 1.87 14.03 6.80
CA GLY A 64 2.12 15.37 6.29
C GLY A 64 0.87 16.25 6.22
N ILE A 65 -0.32 15.66 6.02
CA ILE A 65 -1.58 16.38 5.85
C ILE A 65 -2.30 16.60 7.19
N ARG A 66 -2.31 15.58 8.06
CA ARG A 66 -3.04 15.60 9.35
C ARG A 66 -2.15 15.85 10.57
N GLY A 67 -0.85 15.64 10.44
CA GLY A 67 0.11 15.81 11.54
C GLY A 67 0.15 14.63 12.51
N ALA A 68 1.05 14.71 13.49
CA ALA A 68 1.36 13.63 14.44
C ALA A 68 0.26 13.36 15.51
N GLY A 69 -0.79 14.18 15.56
CA GLY A 69 -1.92 14.02 16.49
C GLY A 69 -2.66 12.70 16.30
N ASP A 70 -2.79 12.26 15.05
CA ASP A 70 -3.58 11.10 14.62
C ASP A 70 -2.74 9.81 14.42
N ALA A 71 -1.55 9.75 15.04
CA ALA A 71 -0.61 8.65 14.85
C ALA A 71 -1.20 7.23 15.06
N PRO A 72 -2.07 6.96 16.06
CA PRO A 72 -2.68 5.64 16.21
C PRO A 72 -3.57 5.26 15.03
N LEU A 73 -4.39 6.19 14.53
CA LEU A 73 -5.26 5.96 13.38
C LEU A 73 -4.45 5.72 12.10
N HIS A 74 -3.39 6.49 11.88
CA HIS A 74 -2.48 6.27 10.75
C HIS A 74 -1.84 4.89 10.80
N ALA A 75 -1.40 4.45 11.99
CA ALA A 75 -0.84 3.11 12.20
C ALA A 75 -1.87 2.01 11.90
N THR A 76 -3.12 2.16 12.34
CA THR A 76 -4.19 1.20 12.04
C THR A 76 -4.45 1.12 10.54
N LEU A 77 -4.59 2.25 9.84
CA LEU A 77 -4.82 2.26 8.39
C LEU A 77 -3.69 1.57 7.62
N LEU A 78 -2.44 1.87 7.98
CA LEU A 78 -1.27 1.25 7.37
C LEU A 78 -1.15 -0.24 7.72
N ALA A 79 -1.53 -0.66 8.92
CA ALA A 79 -1.56 -2.08 9.28
C ALA A 79 -2.61 -2.84 8.45
N VAL A 80 -3.80 -2.26 8.28
CA VAL A 80 -4.87 -2.82 7.44
C VAL A 80 -4.42 -2.85 5.97
N TRP A 81 -3.74 -1.80 5.49
CA TRP A 81 -3.12 -1.77 4.16
C TRP A 81 -2.14 -2.92 3.95
N GLN A 82 -1.25 -3.17 4.92
CA GLN A 82 -0.28 -4.26 4.84
C GLN A 82 -0.97 -5.64 4.85
N ALA A 83 -1.97 -5.84 5.72
CA ALA A 83 -2.74 -7.08 5.76
C ALA A 83 -3.46 -7.33 4.42
N ALA A 84 -4.06 -6.30 3.84
CA ALA A 84 -4.71 -6.37 2.53
C ALA A 84 -3.71 -6.72 1.41
N ASN A 85 -2.51 -6.12 1.42
CA ASN A 85 -1.45 -6.43 0.48
C ASN A 85 -0.99 -7.89 0.56
N ILE A 86 -0.79 -8.41 1.77
CA ILE A 86 -0.42 -9.82 1.98
C ILE A 86 -1.52 -10.73 1.44
N LEU A 87 -2.79 -10.40 1.72
CA LEU A 87 -3.92 -11.19 1.25
C LEU A 87 -4.03 -11.22 -0.28
N VAL A 88 -3.84 -10.08 -0.96
CA VAL A 88 -3.81 -10.03 -2.43
C VAL A 88 -2.62 -10.81 -2.99
N LEU A 89 -1.41 -10.60 -2.44
CA LEU A 89 -0.20 -11.28 -2.89
C LEU A 89 -0.32 -12.79 -2.76
N CYS A 90 -0.72 -13.28 -1.58
CA CYS A 90 -0.97 -14.71 -1.36
C CYS A 90 -2.11 -15.22 -2.24
N GLY A 91 -3.18 -14.44 -2.43
CA GLY A 91 -4.28 -14.80 -3.31
C GLY A 91 -3.85 -15.05 -4.75
N VAL A 92 -2.98 -14.21 -5.31
CA VAL A 92 -2.47 -14.41 -6.68
C VAL A 92 -1.46 -15.56 -6.75
N LEU A 93 -0.61 -15.74 -5.75
CA LEU A 93 0.37 -16.83 -5.74
C LEU A 93 -0.26 -18.21 -5.49
N LEU A 94 -1.45 -18.25 -4.91
CA LEU A 94 -2.21 -19.47 -4.62
C LEU A 94 -3.44 -19.63 -5.53
N ASP A 95 -3.57 -18.82 -6.58
CA ASP A 95 -4.69 -18.81 -7.53
C ASP A 95 -6.08 -18.75 -6.85
N SER A 96 -6.19 -17.97 -5.78
CA SER A 96 -7.41 -17.80 -5.00
C SER A 96 -8.09 -16.46 -5.28
N SER A 97 -9.06 -16.46 -6.20
CA SER A 97 -9.83 -15.26 -6.57
C SER A 97 -10.58 -14.64 -5.38
N ALA A 98 -11.02 -15.45 -4.42
CA ALA A 98 -11.67 -14.97 -3.21
C ALA A 98 -10.73 -14.15 -2.31
N ALA A 99 -9.48 -14.59 -2.16
CA ALA A 99 -8.47 -13.85 -1.40
C ALA A 99 -8.10 -12.53 -2.10
N VAL A 100 -7.93 -12.56 -3.43
CA VAL A 100 -7.65 -11.36 -4.23
C VAL A 100 -8.79 -10.34 -4.12
N LEU A 101 -10.04 -10.79 -4.21
CA LEU A 101 -11.21 -9.92 -4.09
C LEU A 101 -11.31 -9.32 -2.68
N GLY A 102 -11.18 -10.14 -1.64
CA GLY A 102 -11.23 -9.68 -0.25
C GLY A 102 -10.13 -8.67 0.07
N GLY A 103 -8.90 -8.95 -0.39
CA GLY A 103 -7.78 -8.03 -0.25
C GLY A 103 -7.97 -6.74 -1.05
N GLY A 104 -8.46 -6.82 -2.28
CA GLY A 104 -8.75 -5.66 -3.12
C GLY A 104 -9.81 -4.72 -2.52
N ILE A 105 -10.90 -5.28 -1.99
CA ILE A 105 -11.93 -4.51 -1.27
C ILE A 105 -11.32 -3.80 -0.06
N LEU A 106 -10.47 -4.50 0.71
CA LEU A 106 -9.84 -3.92 1.88
C LEU A 106 -8.85 -2.81 1.53
N LEU A 107 -8.05 -2.97 0.46
CA LEU A 107 -7.18 -1.92 -0.08
C LEU A 107 -8.02 -0.69 -0.46
N PHE A 108 -9.10 -0.89 -1.22
CA PHE A 108 -9.97 0.21 -1.65
C PHE A 108 -10.59 0.95 -0.46
N ALA A 109 -11.07 0.21 0.55
CA ALA A 109 -11.62 0.80 1.78
C ALA A 109 -10.59 1.69 2.50
N VAL A 110 -9.33 1.25 2.58
CA VAL A 110 -8.25 2.06 3.17
C VAL A 110 -7.97 3.31 2.34
N LEU A 111 -7.97 3.24 1.00
CA LEU A 111 -7.79 4.40 0.13
C LEU A 111 -8.91 5.44 0.32
N VAL A 112 -10.16 4.98 0.40
CA VAL A 112 -11.32 5.85 0.67
C VAL A 112 -11.19 6.48 2.06
N ALA A 113 -10.86 5.71 3.08
CA ALA A 113 -10.67 6.23 4.44
C ALA A 113 -9.55 7.28 4.48
N ALA A 114 -8.39 7.01 3.86
CA ALA A 114 -7.28 7.94 3.77
C ALA A 114 -7.67 9.24 3.02
N ALA A 115 -8.42 9.12 1.92
CA ALA A 115 -8.93 10.26 1.17
C ALA A 115 -9.87 11.12 2.03
N VAL A 116 -10.86 10.51 2.68
CA VAL A 116 -11.84 11.18 3.54
C VAL A 116 -11.15 11.90 4.69
N LEU A 117 -10.22 11.23 5.37
CA LEU A 117 -9.46 11.81 6.47
C LEU A 117 -8.61 12.99 6.00
N SER A 118 -8.01 12.94 4.81
CA SER A 118 -7.13 14.01 4.32
C SER A 118 -7.86 15.21 3.69
N ARG A 119 -9.19 15.20 3.57
CA ARG A 119 -9.95 16.31 2.93
C ARG A 119 -9.82 17.65 3.66
N ALA A 120 -9.77 17.64 5.00
CA ALA A 120 -9.68 18.86 5.82
C ALA A 120 -8.22 19.23 6.19
N GLY A 121 -7.25 18.71 5.42
CA GLY A 121 -5.83 18.85 5.68
C GLY A 121 -5.29 20.28 5.62
N ARG A 122 -4.20 20.53 6.35
CA ARG A 122 -3.61 21.88 6.52
C ARG A 122 -2.32 22.10 5.72
N ARG A 123 -1.94 21.15 4.86
CA ARG A 123 -0.69 21.19 4.07
C ARG A 123 -0.86 22.01 2.77
N SER A 124 0.25 22.32 2.10
CA SER A 124 0.25 23.08 0.86
C SER A 124 -0.57 22.38 -0.24
N ARG A 125 -1.29 23.17 -1.05
CA ARG A 125 -2.12 22.69 -2.16
C ARG A 125 -1.43 21.67 -3.09
N PRO A 126 -0.18 21.88 -3.57
CA PRO A 126 0.47 20.90 -4.46
C PRO A 126 0.76 19.55 -3.77
N PHE A 127 1.12 19.56 -2.49
CA PHE A 127 1.37 18.32 -1.75
C PHE A 127 0.07 17.51 -1.56
N THR A 128 -1.00 18.19 -1.16
CA THR A 128 -2.32 17.57 -1.01
C THR A 128 -2.82 17.03 -2.36
N ALA A 129 -2.64 17.77 -3.46
CA ALA A 129 -2.98 17.31 -4.80
C ALA A 129 -2.21 16.05 -5.19
N ALA A 130 -0.88 16.01 -4.99
CA ALA A 130 -0.07 14.84 -5.27
C ALA A 130 -0.52 13.60 -4.47
N PHE A 131 -0.90 13.78 -3.20
CA PHE A 131 -1.46 12.72 -2.38
C PHE A 131 -2.80 12.19 -2.94
N PHE A 132 -3.72 13.07 -3.33
CA PHE A 132 -4.99 12.63 -3.92
C PHE A 132 -4.81 11.98 -5.29
N VAL A 133 -3.84 12.44 -6.10
CA VAL A 133 -3.48 11.78 -7.37
C VAL A 133 -2.95 10.38 -7.09
N LEU A 134 -2.06 10.20 -6.12
CA LEU A 134 -1.59 8.88 -5.70
C LEU A 134 -2.77 7.96 -5.31
N LEU A 135 -3.67 8.45 -4.44
CA LEU A 135 -4.85 7.66 -4.03
C LEU A 135 -5.76 7.33 -5.21
N ALA A 136 -5.96 8.25 -6.14
CA ALA A 136 -6.80 8.05 -7.32
C ALA A 136 -6.19 7.02 -8.28
N VAL A 137 -4.87 7.09 -8.53
CA VAL A 137 -4.15 6.09 -9.35
C VAL A 137 -4.26 4.72 -8.71
N LEU A 138 -4.04 4.60 -7.41
CA LEU A 138 -4.18 3.32 -6.69
C LEU A 138 -5.62 2.81 -6.74
N ALA A 139 -6.60 3.68 -6.48
CA ALA A 139 -8.02 3.32 -6.50
C ALA A 139 -8.48 2.88 -7.90
N GLY A 140 -7.97 3.49 -8.97
CA GLY A 140 -8.22 3.07 -10.35
C GLY A 140 -7.52 1.75 -10.71
N SER A 141 -6.37 1.47 -10.10
CA SER A 141 -5.63 0.23 -10.35
C SER A 141 -6.28 -1.01 -9.73
N VAL A 142 -7.00 -0.87 -8.60
CA VAL A 142 -7.65 -1.98 -7.90
C VAL A 142 -8.71 -2.69 -8.76
N PRO A 143 -9.69 -2.00 -9.38
CA PRO A 143 -10.66 -2.62 -10.28
C PRO A 143 -10.02 -3.35 -11.46
N VAL A 144 -8.94 -2.78 -12.03
CA VAL A 144 -8.20 -3.41 -13.13
C VAL A 144 -7.59 -4.73 -12.66
N GLY A 145 -6.96 -4.74 -11.49
CA GLY A 145 -6.40 -5.95 -10.89
C GLY A 145 -7.46 -7.02 -10.58
N ILE A 146 -8.61 -6.61 -10.03
CA ILE A 146 -9.74 -7.52 -9.74
C ILE A 146 -10.31 -8.10 -11.04
N PHE A 147 -10.50 -7.27 -12.07
CA PHE A 147 -10.99 -7.72 -13.37
C PHE A 147 -10.04 -8.77 -13.94
N LEU A 148 -8.73 -8.49 -14.00
CA LEU A 148 -7.75 -9.48 -14.49
C LEU A 148 -7.75 -10.78 -13.67
N ALA A 149 -7.99 -10.73 -12.36
CA ALA A 149 -8.07 -11.92 -11.52
C ALA A 149 -9.35 -12.74 -11.78
N LEU A 150 -10.48 -12.10 -12.04
CA LEU A 150 -11.74 -12.78 -12.34
C LEU A 150 -11.76 -13.43 -13.72
N PHE A 151 -11.08 -12.84 -14.71
CA PHE A 151 -11.03 -13.35 -16.08
C PHE A 151 -9.85 -14.31 -16.35
N ARG A 152 -8.97 -14.55 -15.37
CA ARG A 152 -7.94 -15.60 -15.42
C ARG A 152 -8.40 -16.95 -14.86
N ALA A 153 -9.55 -16.99 -14.17
CA ALA A 153 -10.11 -18.18 -13.52
C ALA A 153 -11.01 -18.98 -14.46
#